data_AF-A0A7S2HA69-F1
#
_entry.id   AF-A0A7S2HA69-F1
#
_cell.length_a   1.000
_cell.length_b   1.000
_cell.length_c   1.000
_cell.angle_alpha   90.00
_cell.angle_beta   90.00
_cell.angle_gamma   90.00
#
_symmetry.space_group_name_H-M   'P 1'
#
loop_
_entity.id
_entity.type
_entity.pdbx_description
1 polymer ?
#
loop_
_entity_poly.entity_id
_entity_poly.type
_entity_poly.pdbx_seq_one_letter_code
_entity_poly.pdbx_strand_id
1 'polypeptide(L)'
;LAKLPRLLRVLKCVKLLRIIKESRANAYMQKVLEHFELEVIVNNNVLRLFQISAFMIVTAHWLACFHYILALAEADAIVGDDGRQTYRFHPDSWVSRSINEGGISSDLTNAYSFSFYGAWMQMLALSQGVKEPKREIEMVGSLISTLFGAVIYALFLAAFSTAIADFDQAAKEYRKKVNMMNEYMKYARVPMKMCKQMRRYYEQLFPSRRSFNEDSILSELSKPIRSRV
;
A
#
# COMPACT_ATOMS: atom_id res chain seq x y z
N LEU A 1 -24.68 -20.67 28.37
CA LEU A 1 -24.94 -21.26 27.02
C LEU A 1 -25.16 -20.22 25.90
N ALA A 2 -25.54 -18.96 26.17
CA ALA A 2 -25.79 -17.93 25.14
C ALA A 2 -24.56 -17.38 24.38
N LYS A 3 -23.32 -17.69 24.81
CA LYS A 3 -22.07 -17.19 24.17
C LYS A 3 -21.49 -18.11 23.09
N LEU A 4 -21.93 -19.38 23.03
CA LEU A 4 -21.44 -20.38 22.07
C LEU A 4 -21.62 -19.99 20.59
N PRO A 5 -22.77 -19.45 20.15
CA PRO A 5 -22.96 -19.09 18.74
C PRO A 5 -22.21 -17.82 18.32
N ARG A 6 -21.73 -17.00 19.27
CA ARG A 6 -20.88 -15.82 19.01
C ARG A 6 -19.42 -16.25 18.76
N LEU A 7 -18.91 -17.17 19.57
CA LEU A 7 -17.56 -17.75 19.42
C LEU A 7 -17.38 -18.55 18.12
N LEU A 8 -18.40 -19.31 17.70
CA LEU A 8 -18.38 -20.05 16.43
C LEU A 8 -18.30 -19.13 15.19
N ARG A 9 -18.80 -17.89 15.28
CA ARG A 9 -18.70 -16.90 14.20
C ARG A 9 -17.31 -16.29 14.11
N VAL A 10 -16.66 -16.00 15.24
CA VAL A 10 -15.25 -15.55 15.29
C VAL A 10 -14.29 -16.64 14.79
N LEU A 11 -14.60 -17.92 15.02
CA LEU A 11 -13.88 -19.05 14.45
C LEU A 11 -13.90 -19.08 12.91
N LYS A 12 -14.88 -18.45 12.23
CA LYS A 12 -14.84 -18.28 10.77
C LYS A 12 -13.78 -17.27 10.34
N CYS A 13 -13.46 -16.27 11.15
CA CYS A 13 -12.36 -15.34 10.90
C CYS A 13 -10.98 -16.04 10.98
N VAL A 14 -10.85 -17.09 11.78
CA VAL A 14 -9.63 -17.93 11.82
C VAL A 14 -9.40 -18.65 10.47
N LYS A 15 -10.44 -18.87 9.65
CA LYS A 15 -10.26 -19.37 8.29
C LYS A 15 -9.60 -18.33 7.37
N LEU A 16 -9.73 -17.03 7.63
CA LEU A 16 -9.03 -15.98 6.87
C LEU A 16 -7.52 -15.99 7.15
N LEU A 17 -7.09 -16.39 8.36
CA LEU A 17 -5.67 -16.64 8.65
C LEU A 17 -5.07 -17.76 7.79
N ARG A 18 -5.89 -18.64 7.17
CA ARG A 18 -5.39 -19.62 6.19
C ARG A 18 -4.84 -18.96 4.93
N ILE A 19 -5.30 -17.76 4.58
CA ILE A 19 -4.79 -17.00 3.43
C ILE A 19 -3.39 -16.45 3.72
N ILE A 20 -3.12 -16.03 4.96
CA ILE A 20 -1.76 -15.67 5.43
C ILE A 20 -0.86 -16.90 5.49
N LYS A 21 -1.43 -18.05 5.85
CA LYS A 21 -0.71 -19.33 5.98
C LYS A 21 -0.42 -20.00 4.63
N GLU A 22 -1.05 -19.58 3.54
CA GLU A 22 -0.62 -19.96 2.19
C GLU A 22 0.66 -19.21 1.82
N SER A 23 1.77 -19.68 2.37
CA SER A 23 3.12 -19.36 1.89
C SER A 23 3.28 -19.55 0.38
N ARG A 24 2.42 -20.39 -0.23
CA ARG A 24 2.32 -20.59 -1.67
C ARG A 24 1.76 -19.39 -2.41
N ALA A 25 0.80 -18.64 -1.86
CA ALA A 25 0.29 -17.43 -2.51
C ALA A 25 1.36 -16.33 -2.53
N ASN A 26 2.14 -16.20 -1.45
CA ASN A 26 3.26 -15.26 -1.40
C ASN A 26 4.41 -15.68 -2.34
N ALA A 27 4.72 -16.98 -2.38
CA ALA A 27 5.71 -17.53 -3.33
C ALA A 27 5.24 -17.48 -4.79
N TYR A 28 3.93 -17.64 -5.05
CA TYR A 28 3.35 -17.52 -6.38
C TYR A 28 3.32 -16.06 -6.83
N MET A 29 2.96 -15.13 -5.94
CA MET A 29 3.09 -13.70 -6.17
C MET A 29 4.53 -13.33 -6.54
N GLN A 30 5.54 -13.84 -5.80
CA GLN A 30 6.95 -13.62 -6.14
C GLN A 30 7.34 -14.20 -7.51
N LYS A 31 6.84 -15.38 -7.89
CA LYS A 31 7.13 -15.99 -9.21
C LYS A 31 6.48 -15.24 -10.37
N VAL A 32 5.23 -14.82 -10.21
CA VAL A 32 4.55 -13.96 -11.18
C VAL A 32 5.31 -12.64 -11.30
N LEU A 33 5.81 -12.12 -10.19
CA LEU A 33 6.62 -10.91 -10.15
C LEU A 33 7.92 -11.05 -10.94
N GLU A 34 8.66 -12.13 -10.73
CA GLU A 34 9.92 -12.42 -11.43
C GLU A 34 9.67 -12.50 -12.94
N HIS A 35 8.53 -13.05 -13.36
CA HIS A 35 8.13 -13.03 -14.76
C HIS A 35 7.87 -11.61 -15.28
N PHE A 36 7.13 -10.79 -14.54
CA PHE A 36 6.87 -9.40 -14.93
C PHE A 36 8.12 -8.52 -14.91
N GLU A 37 9.03 -8.72 -13.96
CA GLU A 37 10.33 -8.03 -13.86
C GLU A 37 11.23 -8.32 -15.09
N LEU A 38 11.11 -9.51 -15.68
CA LEU A 38 11.85 -9.89 -16.88
C LEU A 38 11.21 -9.37 -18.19
N GLU A 39 9.90 -9.14 -18.19
CA GLU A 39 9.17 -8.68 -19.40
C GLU A 39 8.99 -7.16 -19.47
N VAL A 40 9.09 -6.46 -18.34
CA VAL A 40 8.78 -5.02 -18.25
C VAL A 40 10.00 -4.25 -17.73
N ILE A 41 10.58 -3.37 -18.57
CA ILE A 41 11.70 -2.49 -18.21
C ILE A 41 11.20 -1.32 -17.34
N VAL A 42 10.79 -1.61 -16.12
CA VAL A 42 10.33 -0.62 -15.12
C VAL A 42 11.20 -0.73 -13.87
N ASN A 43 11.38 0.38 -13.15
CA ASN A 43 12.15 0.38 -11.92
C ASN A 43 11.51 -0.56 -10.87
N ASN A 44 12.30 -1.47 -10.30
CA ASN A 44 11.86 -2.44 -9.28
C ASN A 44 11.15 -1.77 -8.08
N ASN A 45 11.54 -0.57 -7.70
CA ASN A 45 10.90 0.17 -6.60
C ASN A 45 9.49 0.64 -6.95
N VAL A 46 9.20 0.91 -8.23
CA VAL A 46 7.85 1.21 -8.72
C VAL A 46 6.98 -0.05 -8.67
N LEU A 47 7.51 -1.20 -9.12
CA LEU A 47 6.80 -2.48 -9.01
C LEU A 47 6.48 -2.85 -7.56
N ARG A 48 7.46 -2.66 -6.66
CA ARG A 48 7.28 -2.87 -5.21
C ARG A 48 6.20 -1.96 -4.62
N LEU A 49 6.14 -0.69 -5.05
CA LEU A 49 5.09 0.24 -4.64
C LEU A 49 3.70 -0.25 -5.06
N PHE A 50 3.55 -0.76 -6.29
CA PHE A 50 2.28 -1.35 -6.76
C PHE A 50 1.87 -2.58 -5.94
N GLN A 51 2.82 -3.45 -5.59
CA GLN A 51 2.55 -4.64 -4.76
C GLN A 51 2.04 -4.27 -3.38
N ILE A 52 2.71 -3.32 -2.71
CA ILE A 52 2.29 -2.88 -1.37
C ILE A 52 0.93 -2.19 -1.46
N SER A 53 0.65 -1.44 -2.54
CA SER A 53 -0.67 -0.84 -2.79
C SER A 53 -1.77 -1.90 -2.95
N ALA A 54 -1.51 -2.96 -3.72
CA ALA A 54 -2.45 -4.07 -3.86
C ALA A 54 -2.68 -4.80 -2.54
N PHE A 55 -1.61 -5.04 -1.78
CA PHE A 55 -1.69 -5.63 -0.44
C PHE A 55 -2.53 -4.76 0.50
N MET A 56 -2.34 -3.43 0.49
CA MET A 56 -3.15 -2.48 1.26
C MET A 56 -4.65 -2.61 0.97
N ILE A 57 -5.05 -2.72 -0.30
CA ILE A 57 -6.46 -2.88 -0.70
C ILE A 57 -7.05 -4.19 -0.14
N VAL A 58 -6.31 -5.29 -0.26
CA VAL A 58 -6.74 -6.59 0.27
C VAL A 58 -6.89 -6.54 1.80
N THR A 59 -5.93 -5.90 2.48
CA THR A 59 -6.01 -5.75 3.94
C THR A 59 -7.14 -4.83 4.36
N ALA A 60 -7.42 -3.75 3.62
CA ALA A 60 -8.56 -2.88 3.88
C ALA A 60 -9.89 -3.64 3.71
N HIS A 61 -10.01 -4.51 2.71
CA HIS A 61 -11.15 -5.42 2.56
C HIS A 61 -11.31 -6.35 3.77
N TRP A 62 -10.21 -6.98 4.23
CA TRP A 62 -10.27 -7.84 5.41
C TRP A 62 -10.64 -7.11 6.68
N LEU A 63 -10.08 -5.91 6.90
CA LEU A 63 -10.43 -5.06 8.03
C LEU A 63 -11.89 -4.61 7.98
N ALA A 64 -12.40 -4.26 6.80
CA ALA A 64 -13.80 -3.93 6.59
C ALA A 64 -14.73 -5.10 6.93
N CYS A 65 -14.44 -6.29 6.40
CA CYS A 65 -15.19 -7.50 6.72
C CYS A 65 -15.09 -7.86 8.20
N PHE A 66 -13.92 -7.68 8.82
CA PHE A 66 -13.71 -7.90 10.24
C PHE A 66 -14.60 -6.99 11.10
N HIS A 67 -14.64 -5.69 10.81
CA HIS A 67 -15.49 -4.72 11.52
C HIS A 67 -16.99 -5.01 11.34
N TYR A 68 -17.41 -5.40 10.15
CA TYR A 68 -18.80 -5.82 9.90
C TYR A 68 -19.15 -7.11 10.65
N ILE A 69 -18.24 -8.10 10.67
CA ILE A 69 -18.44 -9.34 11.43
C ILE A 69 -18.47 -9.09 12.93
N LEU A 70 -17.70 -8.13 13.46
CA LEU A 70 -17.77 -7.74 14.87
C LEU A 70 -19.16 -7.20 15.22
N ALA A 71 -19.70 -6.28 14.41
CA ALA A 71 -21.06 -5.78 14.59
C ALA A 71 -22.10 -6.91 14.47
N LEU A 72 -21.91 -7.84 13.51
CA LEU A 72 -22.79 -9.00 13.35
C LEU A 72 -22.68 -10.00 14.51
N ALA A 73 -21.53 -10.12 15.16
CA ALA A 73 -21.32 -11.02 16.29
C ALA A 73 -22.07 -10.55 17.55
N GLU A 74 -22.26 -9.24 17.68
CA GLU A 74 -23.11 -8.63 18.71
C GLU A 74 -24.59 -8.53 18.31
N ALA A 75 -24.92 -8.72 17.03
CA ALA A 75 -26.28 -8.68 16.54
C ALA A 75 -27.11 -9.91 16.99
N ASP A 76 -28.37 -9.64 17.31
CA ASP A 76 -29.35 -10.66 17.64
C ASP A 76 -29.98 -11.20 16.33
N ALA A 77 -30.00 -12.52 16.19
CA ALA A 77 -30.63 -13.17 15.05
C ALA A 77 -32.15 -13.23 15.29
N ILE A 78 -32.92 -12.65 14.37
CA ILE A 78 -34.37 -12.61 14.40
C ILE A 78 -34.88 -13.36 13.17
N VAL A 79 -35.85 -14.25 13.36
CA VAL A 79 -36.56 -14.88 12.25
C VAL A 79 -37.76 -14.00 11.95
N GLY A 80 -37.83 -13.44 10.75
CA GLY A 80 -38.99 -12.68 10.28
C GLY A 80 -40.19 -13.61 10.03
N ASP A 81 -41.39 -13.02 9.96
CA ASP A 81 -42.63 -13.76 9.62
C ASP A 81 -42.56 -14.43 8.23
N ASP A 82 -41.67 -13.97 7.35
CA ASP A 82 -41.38 -14.57 6.04
C ASP A 82 -40.41 -15.77 6.11
N GLY A 83 -40.01 -16.18 7.31
CA GLY A 83 -39.04 -17.26 7.55
C GLY A 83 -37.59 -16.86 7.27
N ARG A 84 -37.31 -15.61 6.88
CA ARG A 84 -35.94 -15.14 6.64
C ARG A 84 -35.26 -14.79 7.96
N GLN A 85 -34.00 -15.22 8.10
CA GLN A 85 -33.15 -14.76 9.19
C GLN A 85 -32.67 -13.34 8.89
N THR A 86 -33.10 -12.40 9.72
CA THR A 86 -32.62 -11.02 9.75
C THR A 86 -31.78 -10.80 11.01
N TYR A 87 -30.92 -9.79 10.97
CA TYR A 87 -30.06 -9.46 12.10
C TYR A 87 -30.46 -8.09 12.64
N ARG A 88 -30.76 -8.04 13.94
CA ARG A 88 -30.96 -6.79 14.65
C ARG A 88 -29.66 -6.40 15.32
N PHE A 89 -29.03 -5.38 14.76
CA PHE A 89 -27.82 -4.79 15.31
C PHE A 89 -28.13 -4.04 16.62
N HIS A 90 -27.16 -4.02 17.53
CA HIS A 90 -27.28 -3.26 18.77
C HIS A 90 -27.45 -1.75 18.46
N PRO A 91 -28.28 -0.99 19.20
CA PRO A 91 -28.51 0.43 18.93
C PRO A 91 -27.23 1.28 18.89
N ASP A 92 -26.28 0.98 19.78
CA ASP A 92 -24.98 1.67 19.85
C ASP A 92 -23.93 1.14 18.87
N SER A 93 -24.21 0.07 18.12
CA SER A 93 -23.27 -0.42 17.12
C SER A 93 -23.09 0.62 16.02
N TRP A 94 -21.89 0.67 15.45
CA TRP A 94 -21.60 1.57 14.33
C TRP A 94 -22.61 1.39 13.18
N VAL A 95 -23.07 0.17 12.89
CA VAL A 95 -24.04 -0.12 11.81
C VAL A 95 -25.38 0.57 12.05
N SER A 96 -25.99 0.32 13.21
CA SER A 96 -27.28 0.91 13.59
C SER A 96 -27.21 2.42 13.61
N ARG A 97 -26.13 2.97 14.18
CA ARG A 97 -25.92 4.41 14.22
C ARG A 97 -25.78 4.99 12.82
N SER A 98 -25.03 4.35 11.92
CA SER A 98 -24.88 4.82 10.55
C SER A 98 -26.20 4.81 9.78
N ILE A 99 -27.07 3.82 10.01
CA ILE A 99 -28.42 3.77 9.43
C ILE A 99 -29.32 4.86 10.03
N ASN A 100 -29.39 4.96 11.37
CA ASN A 100 -30.31 5.84 12.09
C ASN A 100 -30.05 7.33 11.86
N GLU A 101 -28.80 7.72 11.67
CA GLU A 101 -28.43 9.12 11.40
C GLU A 101 -28.53 9.47 9.89
N GLY A 102 -29.13 8.59 9.08
CA GLY A 102 -29.31 8.80 7.64
C GLY A 102 -28.02 8.69 6.83
N GLY A 103 -26.97 8.08 7.40
CA GLY A 103 -25.65 7.98 6.76
C GLY A 103 -25.53 6.85 5.73
N ILE A 104 -26.28 5.74 5.89
CA ILE A 104 -26.27 4.59 4.97
C ILE A 104 -27.65 3.92 4.89
N SER A 105 -27.96 3.27 3.76
CA SER A 105 -29.13 2.38 3.69
C SER A 105 -28.84 1.04 4.39
N SER A 106 -29.90 0.29 4.69
CA SER A 106 -29.81 -1.07 5.27
C SER A 106 -29.26 -2.12 4.30
N ASP A 107 -28.95 -1.76 3.06
CA ASP A 107 -28.50 -2.70 2.05
C ASP A 107 -27.08 -3.18 2.31
N LEU A 108 -26.83 -4.46 2.05
CA LEU A 108 -25.53 -5.09 2.28
C LEU A 108 -24.40 -4.39 1.51
N THR A 109 -24.67 -3.93 0.28
CA THR A 109 -23.71 -3.20 -0.54
C THR A 109 -23.30 -1.88 0.10
N ASN A 110 -24.24 -1.13 0.66
CA ASN A 110 -23.94 0.14 1.34
C ASN A 110 -23.21 -0.09 2.65
N ALA A 111 -23.60 -1.10 3.43
CA ALA A 111 -22.88 -1.50 4.63
C ALA A 111 -21.43 -1.91 4.33
N TYR A 112 -21.20 -2.67 3.25
CA TYR A 112 -19.86 -3.04 2.80
C TYR A 112 -19.03 -1.82 2.37
N SER A 113 -19.57 -0.97 1.50
CA SER A 113 -18.88 0.24 1.01
C SER A 113 -18.49 1.17 2.15
N PHE A 114 -19.38 1.36 3.13
CA PHE A 114 -19.09 2.17 4.31
C PHE A 114 -18.05 1.52 5.23
N SER A 115 -18.11 0.19 5.41
CA SER A 115 -17.09 -0.55 6.17
C SER A 115 -15.72 -0.46 5.50
N PHE A 116 -15.66 -0.54 4.16
CA PHE A 116 -14.44 -0.43 3.37
C PHE A 116 -13.86 0.98 3.44
N TYR A 117 -14.70 2.00 3.26
CA TYR A 117 -14.31 3.39 3.46
C TYR A 117 -13.75 3.61 4.87
N GLY A 118 -14.44 3.13 5.90
CA GLY A 118 -13.97 3.29 7.28
C GLY A 118 -12.66 2.58 7.55
N ALA A 119 -12.50 1.33 7.08
CA ALA A 119 -11.24 0.60 7.20
C ALA A 119 -10.08 1.27 6.45
N TRP A 120 -10.35 1.86 5.28
CA TRP A 120 -9.37 2.64 4.52
C TRP A 120 -8.93 3.89 5.27
N MET A 121 -9.89 4.68 5.77
CA MET A 121 -9.60 5.88 6.56
C MET A 121 -8.81 5.56 7.82
N GLN A 122 -9.20 4.51 8.55
CA GLN A 122 -8.50 4.03 9.73
C GLN A 122 -7.06 3.60 9.42
N MET A 123 -6.84 2.88 8.31
CA MET A 123 -5.50 2.48 7.86
C MET A 123 -4.60 3.68 7.54
N LEU A 124 -5.18 4.74 6.96
CA LEU A 124 -4.49 6.00 6.69
C LEU A 124 -4.31 6.90 7.93
N ALA A 125 -4.73 6.43 9.11
CA ALA A 125 -4.79 7.20 10.34
C ALA A 125 -5.64 8.49 10.21
N LEU A 126 -6.65 8.46 9.33
CA LEU A 126 -7.64 9.52 9.16
C LEU A 126 -8.89 9.18 9.98
N SER A 127 -9.33 10.11 10.83
CA SER A 127 -10.52 9.93 11.68
C SER A 127 -11.84 10.32 11.02
N GLN A 128 -11.81 10.79 9.76
CA GLN A 128 -13.00 11.31 9.10
C GLN A 128 -13.97 10.20 8.72
N GLY A 129 -15.26 10.40 9.05
CA GLY A 129 -16.37 9.57 8.59
C GLY A 129 -16.50 8.19 9.27
N VAL A 130 -15.62 7.84 10.21
CA VAL A 130 -15.73 6.62 11.03
C VAL A 130 -16.38 6.97 12.36
N LYS A 131 -17.49 6.32 12.69
CA LYS A 131 -18.14 6.52 13.98
C LYS A 131 -17.30 5.89 15.07
N GLU A 132 -17.10 6.64 16.15
CA GLU A 132 -16.38 6.13 17.31
C GLU A 132 -17.06 4.88 17.87
N PRO A 133 -16.28 3.80 18.13
CA PRO A 133 -16.80 2.58 18.71
C PRO A 133 -17.31 2.88 20.13
N LYS A 134 -18.58 2.57 20.40
CA LYS A 134 -19.16 2.72 21.75
C LYS A 134 -19.16 1.43 22.55
N ARG A 135 -18.99 0.29 21.87
CA ARG A 135 -19.03 -1.04 22.45
C ARG A 135 -17.62 -1.52 22.76
N GLU A 136 -17.45 -2.19 23.90
CA GLU A 136 -16.13 -2.72 24.32
C GLU A 136 -15.47 -3.60 23.24
N ILE A 137 -16.26 -4.46 22.57
CA ILE A 137 -15.73 -5.34 21.53
C ILE A 137 -15.35 -4.58 20.26
N GLU A 138 -16.11 -3.54 19.88
CA GLU A 138 -15.81 -2.66 18.75
C GLU A 138 -14.58 -1.80 19.07
N MET A 139 -14.40 -1.37 20.32
CA MET A 139 -13.22 -0.60 20.77
C MET A 139 -11.95 -1.44 20.67
N VAL A 140 -11.94 -2.65 21.23
CA VAL A 140 -10.79 -3.56 21.15
C VAL A 140 -10.51 -3.97 19.71
N GLY A 141 -11.55 -4.26 18.93
CA GLY A 141 -11.43 -4.56 17.50
C GLY A 141 -10.85 -3.40 16.69
N SER A 142 -11.27 -2.17 16.99
CA SER A 142 -10.75 -0.95 16.37
C SER A 142 -9.30 -0.70 16.76
N LEU A 143 -8.93 -0.91 18.03
CA LEU A 143 -7.54 -0.77 18.47
C LEU A 143 -6.61 -1.72 17.71
N ILE A 144 -6.97 -3.00 17.61
CA ILE A 144 -6.17 -4.01 16.91
C ILE A 144 -6.06 -3.68 15.41
N SER A 145 -7.16 -3.31 14.78
CA SER A 145 -7.17 -2.98 13.34
C SER A 145 -6.42 -1.68 13.03
N THR A 146 -6.46 -0.68 13.91
CA THR A 146 -5.65 0.54 13.77
C THR A 146 -4.16 0.23 13.84
N LEU A 147 -3.72 -0.56 14.82
CA LEU A 147 -2.30 -0.93 14.95
C LEU A 147 -1.80 -1.68 13.72
N PHE A 148 -2.59 -2.63 13.21
CA PHE A 148 -2.24 -3.39 12.01
C PHE A 148 -2.21 -2.49 10.76
N GLY A 149 -3.21 -1.64 10.58
CA GLY A 149 -3.28 -0.68 9.47
C GLY A 149 -2.12 0.31 9.48
N ALA A 150 -1.76 0.85 10.64
CA ALA A 150 -0.65 1.79 10.79
C ALA A 150 0.70 1.20 10.36
N VAL A 151 0.97 -0.07 10.71
CA VAL A 151 2.20 -0.75 10.28
C VAL A 151 2.27 -0.88 8.76
N ILE A 152 1.17 -1.30 8.12
CA ILE A 152 1.13 -1.45 6.66
C ILE A 152 1.29 -0.09 5.97
N TYR A 153 0.62 0.94 6.47
CA TYR A 153 0.72 2.28 5.92
C TYR A 153 2.13 2.86 6.05
N ALA A 154 2.82 2.60 7.16
CA ALA A 154 4.23 2.99 7.33
C ALA A 154 5.14 2.31 6.28
N LEU A 155 4.92 1.02 5.99
CA LEU A 155 5.66 0.30 4.94
C LEU A 155 5.37 0.87 3.54
N PHE A 156 4.13 1.25 3.27
CA PHE A 156 3.75 1.93 2.03
C PHE A 156 4.47 3.27 1.87
N LEU A 157 4.45 4.13 2.89
CA LEU A 157 5.15 5.41 2.85
C LEU A 157 6.65 5.26 2.65
N ALA A 158 7.27 4.25 3.27
CA ALA A 158 8.67 3.93 3.06
C ALA A 158 8.96 3.55 1.59
N ALA A 159 8.16 2.63 1.03
CA ALA A 159 8.31 2.21 -0.36
C ALA A 159 8.03 3.34 -1.36
N PHE A 160 7.03 4.19 -1.07
CA PHE A 160 6.70 5.36 -1.87
C PHE A 160 7.87 6.37 -1.90
N SER A 161 8.48 6.63 -0.74
CA SER A 161 9.66 7.50 -0.64
C SER A 161 10.83 6.97 -1.46
N THR A 162 11.10 5.66 -1.40
CA THR A 162 12.15 5.03 -2.22
C THR A 162 11.84 5.13 -3.71
N ALA A 163 10.60 4.81 -4.12
CA ALA A 163 10.20 4.90 -5.52
C ALA A 163 10.34 6.32 -6.10
N ILE A 164 10.00 7.36 -5.32
CA ILE A 164 10.21 8.76 -5.72
C ILE A 164 11.70 9.10 -5.81
N ALA A 165 12.50 8.68 -4.83
CA ALA A 165 13.94 8.95 -4.81
C ALA A 165 14.64 8.35 -6.04
N ASP A 166 14.18 7.19 -6.47
CA ASP A 166 14.67 6.44 -7.61
C ASP A 166 14.22 7.00 -8.96
N PHE A 167 13.00 7.54 -9.03
CA PHE A 167 12.45 8.12 -10.26
C PHE A 167 13.34 9.23 -10.83
N ASP A 168 13.96 10.04 -9.95
CA ASP A 168 14.84 11.15 -10.36
C ASP A 168 16.34 10.86 -10.11
N GLN A 169 16.72 9.58 -9.96
CA GLN A 169 18.09 9.21 -9.61
C GLN A 169 19.11 9.70 -10.65
N ALA A 170 18.81 9.58 -11.95
CA ALA A 170 19.68 10.03 -13.04
C ALA A 170 19.93 11.55 -12.99
N ALA A 171 18.88 12.35 -12.81
CA ALA A 171 19.02 13.80 -12.72
C ALA A 171 19.69 14.22 -11.40
N LYS A 172 19.45 13.48 -10.31
CA LYS A 172 20.13 13.69 -9.02
C LYS A 172 21.64 13.46 -9.15
N GLU A 173 22.07 12.41 -9.85
CA GLU A 173 23.48 12.15 -10.10
C GLU A 173 24.13 13.24 -10.97
N TYR A 174 23.42 13.68 -12.02
CA TYR A 174 23.86 14.81 -12.85
C TYR A 174 24.08 16.07 -12.00
N ARG A 175 23.10 16.46 -11.19
CA ARG A 175 23.20 17.63 -10.29
C ARG A 175 24.37 17.48 -9.31
N LYS A 176 24.62 16.27 -8.79
CA LYS A 176 25.77 15.97 -7.91
C LYS A 176 27.09 16.22 -8.62
N LYS A 177 27.28 15.70 -9.85
CA LYS A 177 28.50 15.91 -10.64
C LYS A 177 28.73 17.38 -10.98
N VAL A 178 27.67 18.10 -11.38
CA VAL A 178 27.74 19.55 -11.63
C VAL A 178 28.16 20.32 -10.37
N ASN A 179 27.64 19.96 -9.20
CA ASN A 179 28.02 20.58 -7.94
C ASN A 179 29.49 20.33 -7.59
N MET A 180 29.99 19.10 -7.75
CA MET A 180 31.41 18.79 -7.53
C MET A 180 32.33 19.59 -8.47
N MET A 181 31.95 19.72 -9.75
CA MET A 181 32.68 20.57 -10.70
C MET A 181 32.70 22.05 -10.26
N ASN A 182 31.58 22.56 -9.75
CA ASN A 182 31.50 23.92 -9.23
C ASN A 182 32.43 24.16 -8.03
N GLU A 183 32.50 23.20 -7.11
CA GLU A 183 33.42 23.24 -5.98
C GLU A 183 34.88 23.22 -6.44
N TYR A 184 35.22 22.35 -7.39
CA TYR A 184 36.56 22.30 -7.99
C TYR A 184 36.94 23.63 -8.65
N MET A 185 36.07 24.21 -9.47
CA MET A 185 36.34 25.50 -10.15
C MET A 185 36.60 26.64 -9.14
N LYS A 186 35.89 26.65 -8.00
CA LYS A 186 36.11 27.60 -6.92
C LYS A 186 37.46 27.37 -6.23
N TYR A 187 37.78 26.12 -5.90
CA TYR A 187 39.03 25.74 -5.26
C TYR A 187 40.25 26.10 -6.13
N ALA A 188 40.21 25.73 -7.41
CA ALA A 188 41.29 25.99 -8.37
C ALA A 188 41.31 27.44 -8.90
N ARG A 189 40.38 28.31 -8.45
CA ARG A 189 40.25 29.72 -8.86
C ARG A 189 40.24 29.89 -10.39
N VAL A 190 39.48 29.04 -11.07
CA VAL A 190 39.39 29.03 -12.53
C VAL A 190 38.76 30.34 -13.03
N PRO A 191 39.32 30.99 -14.07
CA PRO A 191 38.72 32.20 -14.65
C PRO A 191 37.31 31.96 -15.17
N MET A 192 36.40 32.94 -14.98
CA MET A 192 34.96 32.79 -15.29
C MET A 192 34.67 32.40 -16.74
N LYS A 193 35.51 32.81 -17.70
CA LYS A 193 35.41 32.42 -19.11
C LYS A 193 35.58 30.90 -19.28
N MET A 194 36.55 30.31 -18.59
CA MET A 194 36.84 28.87 -18.61
C MET A 194 35.78 28.09 -17.82
N CYS A 195 35.28 28.62 -16.69
CA CYS A 195 34.15 28.01 -15.97
C CYS A 195 32.90 27.85 -16.85
N LYS A 196 32.55 28.87 -17.64
CA LYS A 196 31.43 28.81 -18.60
C LYS A 196 31.67 27.77 -19.68
N GLN A 197 32.92 27.65 -20.16
CA GLN A 197 33.29 26.67 -21.18
C GLN A 197 33.21 25.23 -20.64
N MET A 198 33.70 24.99 -19.42
CA MET A 198 33.59 23.70 -18.73
C MET A 198 32.12 23.29 -18.52
N ARG A 199 31.27 24.22 -18.07
CA ARG A 199 29.82 23.96 -17.90
C ARG A 199 29.12 23.63 -19.23
N ARG A 200 29.35 24.42 -20.29
CA ARG A 200 28.77 24.15 -21.62
C ARG A 200 29.21 22.80 -22.18
N TYR A 201 30.50 22.46 -22.02
CA TYR A 201 31.01 21.15 -22.41
C TYR A 201 30.32 20.03 -21.64
N TYR A 202 30.13 20.19 -20.32
CA TYR A 202 29.44 19.20 -19.49
C TYR A 202 27.96 19.04 -19.85
N GLU A 203 27.27 20.16 -20.13
CA GLU A 203 25.88 20.17 -20.61
C GLU A 203 25.72 19.51 -21.99
N GLN A 204 26.77 19.50 -22.82
CA GLN A 204 26.81 18.82 -24.12
C GLN A 204 27.16 17.33 -24.03
N LEU A 205 27.84 16.89 -22.96
CA LEU A 205 28.07 15.47 -22.67
C LEU A 205 26.86 14.78 -22.04
N PHE A 206 26.10 15.48 -21.22
CA PHE A 206 24.92 14.98 -20.50
C PHE A 206 23.51 15.17 -21.14
N PRO A 207 23.30 15.66 -22.38
CA PRO A 207 21.96 15.74 -22.97
C PRO A 207 21.42 14.37 -23.38
N SER A 208 22.29 13.40 -23.61
CA SER A 208 21.94 11.98 -23.63
C SER A 208 21.63 11.54 -22.21
N ARG A 209 20.35 11.25 -21.93
CA ARG A 209 19.78 10.66 -20.71
C ARG A 209 20.44 9.33 -20.23
N ARG A 210 21.64 8.98 -20.69
CA ARG A 210 22.37 7.80 -20.30
C ARG A 210 23.16 8.12 -19.02
N SER A 211 22.50 8.03 -17.86
CA SER A 211 23.19 7.97 -16.56
C SER A 211 23.95 6.66 -16.36
N PHE A 212 23.91 5.75 -17.32
CA PHE A 212 24.55 4.45 -17.23
C PHE A 212 25.85 4.41 -18.04
N ASN A 213 26.87 3.78 -17.47
CA ASN A 213 28.12 3.47 -18.16
C ASN A 213 27.87 2.25 -19.06
N GLU A 214 27.67 2.51 -20.35
CA GLU A 214 27.39 1.49 -21.37
C GLU A 214 28.49 0.43 -21.44
N ASP A 215 29.76 0.82 -21.39
CA ASP A 215 30.88 -0.12 -21.41
C ASP A 215 30.88 -1.06 -20.20
N SER A 216 30.53 -0.53 -19.01
CA SER A 216 30.40 -1.33 -17.80
C SER A 216 29.30 -2.38 -17.95
N ILE A 217 28.10 -1.97 -18.38
CA ILE A 217 26.95 -2.87 -18.54
C ILE A 217 27.24 -3.91 -19.63
N LEU A 218 27.78 -3.49 -20.77
CA LEU A 218 28.12 -4.40 -21.87
C LEU A 218 29.21 -5.39 -21.45
N SER A 219 30.17 -4.97 -20.61
CA SER A 219 31.24 -5.85 -20.11
C SER A 219 30.73 -6.99 -19.21
N GLU A 220 29.60 -6.80 -18.54
CA GLU A 220 28.95 -7.79 -17.69
C GLU A 220 28.08 -8.79 -18.50
N LEU A 221 27.68 -8.43 -19.72
CA LEU A 221 26.92 -9.32 -20.61
C LEU A 221 27.80 -10.40 -21.24
N SER A 222 27.23 -11.59 -21.43
CA SER A 222 27.88 -12.68 -22.16
C SER A 222 28.18 -12.28 -23.62
N LYS A 223 29.29 -12.80 -24.18
CA LYS A 223 29.72 -12.52 -25.56
C LYS A 223 28.59 -12.61 -26.61
N PRO A 224 27.72 -13.65 -26.65
CA PRO A 224 26.67 -13.75 -27.66
C PRO A 224 25.54 -12.73 -27.51
N ILE A 225 25.30 -12.18 -26.30
CA ILE A 225 24.30 -11.12 -26.07
C ILE A 225 24.92 -9.76 -26.40
N ARG A 226 26.17 -9.52 -25.99
CA ARG A 226 26.91 -8.29 -26.28
C ARG A 226 27.08 -8.03 -27.77
N SER A 227 27.26 -9.07 -28.59
CA SER A 227 27.38 -8.93 -30.04
C SER A 227 26.06 -8.64 -30.77
N ARG A 228 24.93 -8.68 -30.06
CA ARG A 228 23.57 -8.47 -30.61
C ARG A 228 22.96 -7.13 -30.20
N VAL A 229 23.57 -6.44 -29.24
CA VAL A 229 23.23 -5.07 -28.81
C VAL A 229 24.04 -4.08 -29.64
#